data_AF-A0A7C5GK45-F1
#
_entry.id   AF-A0A7C5GK45-F1
#
_cell.length_a   1.000
_cell.length_b   1.000
_cell.length_c   1.000
_cell.angle_alpha   90.00
_cell.angle_beta   90.00
_cell.angle_gamma   90.00
#
_symmetry.space_group_name_H-M   'P 1'
#
loop_
_entity.id
_entity.type
_entity.pdbx_description
1 polymer ?
#
loop_
_entity_poly.entity_id
_entity_poly.type
_entity_poly.pdbx_seq_one_letter_code
_entity_poly.pdbx_strand_id
1 'polypeptide(L)' 'MREKNIGLQLHYIPINRQPYYQKLGYGDEKTANMDRYYSECFSLPMYASLSNEQQEYVIKSLMEVLGE' A
#
# COMPACT_ATOMS: atom_id res chain seq x y z
N MET A 1 2.59 -4.56 10.76
CA MET A 1 2.82 -3.11 10.94
C MET A 1 1.77 -2.43 11.83
N ARG A 2 0.46 -2.67 11.65
CA ARG A 2 -0.60 -2.07 12.49
C ARG A 2 -0.42 -2.32 14.00
N GLU A 3 -0.04 -3.54 14.40
CA GLU A 3 0.23 -3.88 15.82
C GLU A 3 1.39 -3.06 16.42
N LYS A 4 2.30 -2.57 15.58
CA LYS A 4 3.41 -1.68 15.94
C LYS A 4 3.02 -0.19 15.83
N ASN A 5 1.73 0.12 15.71
CA ASN A 5 1.20 1.47 15.51
C ASN A 5 1.75 2.21 14.28
N ILE A 6 2.17 1.46 13.24
CA ILE A 6 2.60 2.03 11.96
C ILE A 6 1.46 1.93 10.96
N GLY A 7 0.91 3.09 10.58
CA GLY A 7 -0.13 3.21 9.56
C GLY A 7 0.47 3.04 8.16
N LEU A 8 0.06 2.00 7.45
CA LEU A 8 0.35 1.82 6.03
C LEU A 8 -0.85 2.29 5.20
N GLN A 9 -0.58 2.72 3.97
CA GLN A 9 -1.61 3.01 2.99
C GLN A 9 -1.45 2.13 1.75
N LEU A 10 -2.52 1.98 0.98
CA LEU A 10 -2.54 1.26 -0.29
C LEU A 10 -3.05 2.21 -1.36
N HIS A 11 -2.23 2.43 -2.39
CA HIS A 11 -2.49 3.41 -3.44
C HIS A 11 -2.35 2.74 -4.81
N TYR A 12 -3.42 2.46 -5.54
CA TYR A 12 -4.84 2.56 -5.18
C TYR A 12 -5.55 1.30 -5.66
N ILE A 13 -6.83 1.13 -5.27
CA ILE A 13 -7.70 0.13 -5.90
C ILE A 13 -7.64 0.31 -7.43
N PRO A 14 -7.37 -0.77 -8.20
CA PRO A 14 -7.37 -0.75 -9.65
C PRO A 14 -8.59 -0.02 -10.21
N ILE A 15 -8.38 0.88 -11.18
CA ILE A 15 -9.43 1.80 -11.64
C ILE A 15 -10.66 1.05 -12.17
N ASN A 16 -10.46 -0.04 -12.91
CA ASN A 16 -11.54 -0.88 -13.45
C ASN A 16 -12.32 -1.63 -12.35
N ARG A 17 -11.75 -1.80 -11.15
CA ARG A 17 -12.41 -2.43 -10.00
C ARG A 17 -13.16 -1.45 -9.11
N GLN A 18 -13.05 -0.14 -9.35
CA GLN A 18 -13.78 0.84 -8.55
C GLN A 18 -15.27 0.85 -8.93
N PRO A 19 -16.20 1.04 -7.97
CA PRO A 19 -17.64 0.90 -8.21
C PRO A 19 -18.20 1.78 -9.33
N TYR A 20 -17.62 2.98 -9.53
CA TYR A 20 -18.04 3.87 -10.61
C TYR A 20 -17.76 3.26 -12.00
N TYR A 21 -16.58 2.71 -12.21
CA TYR A 21 -16.19 2.12 -13.49
C TYR A 21 -16.86 0.77 -13.73
N GLN A 22 -17.10 0.00 -12.67
CA GLN A 22 -17.91 -1.22 -12.77
C GLN A 22 -19.32 -0.93 -13.29
N LYS A 23 -19.95 0.19 -12.86
CA LYS A 23 -21.26 0.62 -13.39
C LYS A 23 -21.23 1.04 -14.86
N LEU A 24 -20.07 1.37 -15.40
CA LEU A 24 -19.87 1.68 -16.83
C LEU A 24 -19.58 0.42 -17.66
N GLY A 25 -19.48 -0.76 -17.04
CA GLY A 25 -19.20 -2.04 -17.71
C GLY A 25 -17.73 -2.45 -17.72
N TYR A 26 -16.85 -1.77 -16.98
CA TYR A 26 -15.47 -2.20 -16.78
C TYR A 26 -15.34 -3.27 -15.69
N GLY A 27 -14.25 -4.03 -15.70
CA GLY A 27 -13.88 -4.96 -14.61
C GLY A 27 -13.56 -6.39 -15.05
N ASP A 28 -13.95 -6.78 -16.26
CA ASP A 28 -13.71 -8.12 -16.82
C ASP A 28 -12.40 -8.19 -17.64
N GLU A 29 -11.68 -7.07 -17.76
CA GLU A 29 -10.42 -7.00 -18.50
C GLU A 29 -9.31 -7.73 -17.74
N LYS A 30 -8.41 -8.37 -18.50
CA LYS A 30 -7.20 -8.97 -17.92
C LYS A 30 -6.09 -7.95 -17.83
N THR A 31 -5.84 -7.45 -16.62
CA THR A 31 -4.85 -6.39 -16.36
C THR A 31 -3.74 -6.85 -15.41
N ALA A 32 -2.98 -7.87 -15.83
CA ALA A 32 -2.01 -8.57 -14.98
C ALA A 32 -1.02 -7.63 -14.25
N ASN A 33 -0.52 -6.59 -14.91
CA ASN A 33 0.42 -5.64 -14.30
C ASN A 33 -0.24 -4.78 -13.20
N MET A 34 -1.47 -4.34 -13.44
CA MET A 34 -2.22 -3.54 -12.46
C MET A 34 -2.62 -4.40 -11.25
N ASP A 35 -3.04 -5.64 -11.51
CA ASP A 35 -3.43 -6.59 -10.47
C ASP A 35 -2.23 -6.95 -9.58
N ARG A 36 -1.09 -7.25 -10.21
CA ARG A 36 0.15 -7.55 -9.50
C ARG A 36 0.60 -6.37 -8.65
N TYR A 37 0.66 -5.17 -9.23
CA TYR A 37 1.05 -3.96 -8.50
C TYR A 37 0.18 -3.75 -7.26
N TYR A 38 -1.14 -3.82 -7.41
CA TYR A 38 -2.08 -3.64 -6.29
C TYR A 38 -1.92 -4.71 -5.18
N SER A 39 -1.56 -5.94 -5.55
CA SER A 39 -1.36 -7.03 -4.57
C SER A 39 -0.04 -6.94 -3.81
N GLU A 40 0.97 -6.28 -4.38
CA GLU A 40 2.34 -6.27 -3.83
C GLU A 40 2.71 -4.91 -3.20
N CYS A 41 2.01 -3.82 -3.52
CA CYS A 41 2.41 -2.48 -3.08
C CYS A 41 1.76 -2.05 -1.76
N PHE A 42 2.47 -1.20 -1.02
CA PHE A 42 1.94 -0.39 0.06
C PHE A 42 2.84 0.84 0.24
N SER A 43 2.32 1.88 0.88
CA SER A 43 3.05 3.12 1.18
C SER A 43 3.41 3.17 2.65
N LEU A 44 4.66 3.54 2.91
CA LEU A 44 5.17 3.81 4.25
C LEU A 44 4.83 5.25 4.70
N PRO A 45 4.84 5.52 6.02
CA PRO A 45 4.71 6.88 6.54
C PRO A 45 5.73 7.84 5.91
N MET A 46 5.24 8.92 5.31
CA MET A 46 6.07 9.96 4.72
C MET A 46 5.35 11.31 4.85
N TYR A 47 5.82 12.16 5.77
CA TYR A 47 5.25 13.48 6.05
C TYR A 47 6.30 14.39 6.71
N ALA A 48 6.14 15.71 6.59
CA ALA A 48 7.19 16.68 6.93
C ALA A 48 7.62 16.67 8.42
N SER A 49 6.73 16.29 9.33
CA SER A 49 7.00 16.21 10.77
C SER A 49 7.46 14.82 11.23
N LEU A 50 7.74 13.89 10.31
CA LEU A 50 8.29 12.58 10.66
C LEU A 50 9.74 12.76 11.12
N SER A 51 9.99 12.51 12.39
CA SER A 51 11.34 12.59 12.97
C SER A 51 12.24 11.44 12.50
N ASN A 52 13.55 11.64 12.57
CA ASN A 52 14.53 10.60 12.25
C ASN A 52 14.34 9.36 13.13
N GLU A 53 14.02 9.55 14.41
CA GLU A 53 13.76 8.46 15.37
C GLU A 53 12.51 7.65 14.99
N GLN A 54 11.44 8.32 14.54
CA GLN A 54 10.25 7.65 14.03
C GLN A 54 10.51 6.92 12.71
N GLN A 55 11.30 7.52 11.81
CA GLN A 55 11.69 6.87 10.56
C GLN A 55 12.52 5.61 10.83
N GLU A 56 13.48 5.66 11.75
CA GLU A 56 14.28 4.51 12.17
C GLU A 56 13.39 3.41 12.77
N TYR A 57 12.41 3.80 13.60
CA TYR A 57 11.42 2.86 14.13
C TYR A 57 10.61 2.15 13.03
N VAL A 58 10.22 2.88 11.98
CA VAL A 58 9.53 2.31 10.82
C VAL A 58 10.43 1.33 10.07
N ILE A 59 11.69 1.70 9.81
CA ILE A 59 12.66 0.86 9.10
C ILE A 59 12.89 -0.43 9.89
N LYS A 60 13.26 -0.33 11.16
CA LYS A 60 13.50 -1.51 12.01
C LYS A 60 12.27 -2.43 12.09
N SER A 61 11.09 -1.84 12.29
CA SER A 61 9.84 -2.60 12.34
C SER A 61 9.53 -3.33 11.03
N LEU A 62 9.93 -2.77 9.90
CA LEU A 62 9.77 -3.40 8.58
C LEU A 62 10.74 -4.58 8.43
N MET A 63 12.03 -4.38 8.74
CA MET A 63 13.05 -5.44 8.67
C MET A 63 12.68 -6.63 9.54
N GLU A 64 12.24 -6.39 10.78
CA GLU A 64 11.76 -7.43 11.69
C GLU A 64 10.61 -8.27 11.11
N VAL A 65 9.68 -7.65 10.38
CA VAL A 65 8.56 -8.35 9.75
C VAL A 65 9.00 -9.15 8.52
N LEU A 66 10.02 -8.67 7.80
CA LEU A 66 10.61 -9.36 6.65
C LEU A 66 11.58 -10.48 7.06
N GLY A 67 12.00 -10.52 8.32
CA GLY A 67 12.98 -11.46 8.82
C GLY A 67 14.42 -11.13 8.40
N GLU A 68 14.68 -9.84 8.13
CA GLU A 68 15.99 -9.29 7.78
C GLU A 68 16.67 -8.61 8.98
#